data_AF-A0A816M419-F1
#
_entry.id   AF-A0A816M419-F1
#
_cell.length_a   1.000
_cell.length_b   1.000
_cell.length_c   1.000
_cell.angle_alpha   90.00
_cell.angle_beta   90.00
_cell.angle_gamma   90.00
#
_symmetry.space_group_name_H-M   'P 1'
#
loop_
_entity.id
_entity.type
_entity.pdbx_description
1 polymer ?
#
loop_
_entity_poly.entity_id
_entity_poly.type
_entity_poly.pdbx_seq_one_letter_code
_entity_poly.pdbx_strand_id
1 'polypeptide(L)'
;MAEAFVTLTSEIQAKFPSISFINSNKGKPLLVADDYTFKLNKATTTTKYWICTINGCAANVHTDLTNLLMKTAGNHSHLREKEKLEVREARDKMIYLKIHFLTLNIPA
;
A
#
# COMPACT_ATOMS: atom_id res chain seq x y z
N MET A 1 24.89 -6.12 30.79
CA MET A 1 23.58 -6.82 30.74
C MET A 1 22.48 -6.04 30.01
N ALA A 2 22.56 -4.70 29.88
CA ALA A 2 21.57 -3.91 29.11
C ALA A 2 21.77 -3.95 27.58
N GLU A 3 22.98 -4.27 27.11
CA GLU A 3 23.35 -4.18 25.68
C GLU A 3 22.76 -5.29 24.81
N ALA A 4 22.41 -6.44 25.40
CA ALA A 4 21.81 -7.57 24.69
C ALA A 4 20.32 -7.35 24.36
N PHE A 5 19.59 -6.59 25.19
CA PHE A 5 18.18 -6.29 24.94
C PHE A 5 18.01 -5.27 23.81
N VAL A 6 18.94 -4.31 23.71
CA VAL A 6 18.94 -3.32 22.62
C VAL A 6 19.25 -3.99 21.28
N THR A 7 20.18 -4.96 21.23
CA THR A 7 20.54 -5.68 19.99
C THR A 7 19.42 -6.58 19.45
N LEU A 8 18.68 -7.25 20.34
CA LEU A 8 17.52 -8.07 19.95
C LEU A 8 16.39 -7.25 19.30
N THR A 9 16.21 -5.97 19.69
CA THR A 9 15.22 -5.10 19.05
C THR A 9 15.64 -4.60 17.66
N SER A 10 16.95 -4.47 17.40
CA SER A 10 17.46 -4.06 16.09
C SER A 10 17.40 -5.17 15.02
N GLU A 11 17.38 -6.44 15.42
CA GLU A 11 17.32 -7.58 14.48
C GLU A 11 15.88 -8.07 14.23
N ILE A 12 14.96 -7.87 15.19
CA ILE A 12 13.53 -8.19 15.01
C ILE A 12 12.82 -7.12 14.16
N GLN A 13 13.45 -5.96 13.94
CA GLN A 13 13.08 -5.05 12.85
C GLN A 13 13.54 -5.62 11.50
N ALA A 14 13.22 -6.89 11.21
CA ALA A 14 13.15 -7.44 9.88
C ALA A 14 12.00 -6.72 9.14
N LYS A 15 12.33 -5.50 8.73
CA LYS A 15 11.70 -4.56 7.81
C LYS A 15 10.54 -5.15 7.01
N PHE A 16 9.39 -5.30 7.64
CA PHE A 16 8.14 -5.43 6.89
C PHE A 16 7.92 -4.10 6.16
N PRO A 17 7.78 -4.10 4.82
CA PRO A 17 7.53 -2.86 4.11
C PRO A 17 6.26 -2.23 4.66
N SER A 18 6.34 -0.95 5.03
CA SER A 18 5.16 -0.18 5.39
C SER A 18 4.21 -0.18 4.20
N ILE A 19 2.97 -0.60 4.44
CA ILE A 19 1.94 -0.59 3.42
C ILE A 19 0.96 0.55 3.64
N SER A 20 0.52 1.17 2.56
CA SER A 20 -0.56 2.17 2.57
C SER A 20 -1.51 1.91 1.40
N PHE A 21 -2.63 2.63 1.39
CA PHE A 21 -3.64 2.51 0.35
C PHE A 21 -3.93 3.88 -0.24
N ILE A 22 -4.07 3.92 -1.56
CA ILE A 22 -4.48 5.09 -2.32
C ILE A 22 -5.57 4.68 -3.30
N ASN A 23 -6.41 5.60 -3.75
CA ASN A 23 -7.35 5.30 -4.81
C ASN A 23 -6.75 5.57 -6.19
N SER A 24 -7.04 4.69 -7.13
CA SER A 24 -6.85 4.91 -8.55
C SER A 24 -7.78 6.03 -9.05
N ASN A 25 -7.50 6.60 -10.23
CA ASN A 25 -8.39 7.56 -10.89
C ASN A 25 -9.83 7.04 -11.07
N LYS A 26 -10.03 5.71 -11.08
CA LYS A 26 -11.35 5.05 -11.15
C LYS A 26 -11.96 4.72 -9.78
N GLY A 27 -11.41 5.26 -8.69
CA GLY A 27 -11.86 5.03 -7.32
C GLY A 27 -11.46 3.68 -6.70
N LYS A 28 -10.86 2.77 -7.47
CA LYS A 28 -10.44 1.45 -6.95
C LYS A 28 -9.20 1.55 -6.06
N PRO A 29 -9.12 0.82 -4.94
CA PRO A 29 -7.94 0.85 -4.07
C PRO A 29 -6.71 0.26 -4.75
N LEU A 30 -5.58 0.88 -4.53
CA LEU A 30 -4.24 0.40 -4.85
C LEU A 30 -3.48 0.26 -3.54
N LEU A 31 -2.75 -0.84 -3.42
CA LEU A 31 -1.82 -1.07 -2.33
C LEU A 31 -0.48 -0.44 -2.70
N VAL A 32 0.10 0.32 -1.78
CA VAL A 32 1.46 0.85 -1.88
C VAL A 32 2.33 0.05 -0.92
N ALA A 33 3.43 -0.52 -1.41
CA ALA A 33 4.42 -1.20 -0.60
C ALA A 33 5.81 -0.93 -1.18
N ASP A 34 6.74 -0.46 -0.36
CA ASP A 34 8.12 -0.13 -0.77
C ASP A 34 8.17 0.78 -2.03
N ASP A 35 7.37 1.85 -2.03
CA ASP A 35 7.25 2.80 -3.16
C ASP A 35 6.73 2.20 -4.49
N TYR A 36 6.25 0.96 -4.48
CA TYR A 36 5.59 0.31 -5.62
C TYR A 36 4.08 0.27 -5.43
N THR A 37 3.34 0.38 -6.55
CA THR A 37 1.87 0.27 -6.54
C THR A 37 1.40 -1.08 -7.07
N PHE A 38 0.47 -1.69 -6.34
CA PHE A 38 -0.16 -2.97 -6.64
C PHE A 38 -1.67 -2.79 -6.77
N LYS A 39 -2.27 -3.52 -7.72
CA LYS A 39 -3.72 -3.60 -7.92
C LYS A 39 -4.24 -4.92 -7.38
N LEU A 40 -5.46 -4.91 -6.86
CA LEU A 40 -6.13 -6.13 -6.42
C LEU A 40 -6.33 -7.05 -7.63
N ASN A 41 -5.80 -8.26 -7.56
CA ASN A 41 -5.98 -9.31 -8.55
C ASN A 41 -7.20 -10.17 -8.21
N LYS A 42 -7.24 -10.67 -6.97
CA LYS A 42 -8.36 -11.45 -6.46
C LYS A 42 -8.41 -11.36 -4.93
N ALA A 43 -9.59 -11.60 -4.36
CA ALA A 43 -9.78 -11.78 -2.94
C ALA A 43 -10.37 -13.16 -2.68
N THR A 44 -9.84 -13.86 -1.67
CA THR A 44 -10.43 -15.08 -1.12
C THR A 44 -11.11 -14.75 0.21
N THR A 45 -11.64 -15.76 0.89
CA THR A 45 -12.25 -15.64 2.22
C THR A 45 -11.28 -15.19 3.31
N THR A 46 -9.97 -15.25 3.08
CA THR A 46 -8.96 -14.89 4.09
C THR A 46 -7.91 -13.92 3.57
N THR A 47 -7.64 -13.92 2.26
CA THR A 47 -6.45 -13.27 1.68
C THR A 47 -6.82 -12.43 0.46
N LYS A 48 -6.27 -11.22 0.38
CA LYS A 48 -6.28 -10.39 -0.82
C LYS A 48 -4.94 -10.52 -1.53
N TYR A 49 -5.00 -10.84 -2.81
CA TYR A 49 -3.84 -11.01 -3.68
C TYR A 49 -3.68 -9.77 -4.54
N TRP A 50 -2.55 -9.10 -4.40
CA TRP A 50 -2.22 -7.87 -5.09
C TRP A 50 -1.07 -8.13 -6.06
N ILE A 51 -1.17 -7.63 -7.28
CA ILE A 51 -0.11 -7.75 -8.29
C ILE A 51 0.37 -6.37 -8.68
N CYS A 52 1.64 -6.27 -9.10
CA CYS A 52 2.18 -5.00 -9.53
C CYS A 52 1.32 -4.38 -10.65
N THR A 53 1.22 -3.05 -10.62
CA THR A 53 0.46 -2.29 -11.62
C THR A 53 1.13 -2.27 -12.99
N ILE A 54 2.46 -2.44 -13.06
CA ILE A 54 3.22 -2.52 -14.31
C ILE A 54 3.01 -3.87 -14.97
N ASN A 55 2.65 -3.85 -16.26
CA ASN A 55 2.42 -5.07 -17.02
C ASN A 55 3.72 -5.86 -17.19
N GLY A 56 3.64 -7.19 -17.05
CA GLY A 56 4.81 -8.08 -17.13
C GLY A 56 5.71 -8.09 -15.88
N CYS A 57 5.36 -7.35 -14.82
CA CYS A 57 6.06 -7.45 -13.54
C CYS A 57 5.52 -8.63 -12.71
N ALA A 58 6.42 -9.47 -12.18
CA ALA A 58 6.08 -10.67 -11.41
C ALA A 58 5.85 -10.40 -9.90
N ALA A 59 6.16 -9.18 -9.43
CA ALA A 59 6.01 -8.81 -8.04
C ALA A 59 4.53 -8.82 -7.59
N ASN A 60 4.29 -9.42 -6.43
CA ASN A 60 2.98 -9.54 -5.81
C ASN A 60 3.07 -9.42 -4.29
N VAL A 61 1.95 -9.02 -3.71
CA VAL A 61 1.79 -8.82 -2.27
C VAL A 61 0.49 -9.45 -1.83
N HIS A 62 0.48 -10.09 -0.67
CA HIS A 62 -0.70 -10.64 -0.05
C HIS A 62 -0.99 -9.87 1.23
N THR A 63 -2.24 -9.47 1.41
CA THR A 63 -2.73 -8.95 2.68
C THR A 63 -3.86 -9.82 3.18
N ASP A 64 -4.16 -9.74 4.47
CA ASP A 64 -5.39 -10.34 4.99
C ASP A 64 -6.62 -9.48 4.60
N LEU A 65 -7.78 -9.84 5.16
CA LEU A 65 -9.00 -9.05 4.99
C LEU A 65 -8.95 -7.68 5.67
N THR A 66 -8.18 -7.55 6.75
CA THR A 66 -8.00 -6.31 7.53
C THR A 66 -6.96 -5.36 6.94
N ASN A 67 -6.38 -5.72 5.79
CA ASN A 67 -5.33 -4.99 5.09
C ASN A 67 -3.96 -5.03 5.77
N LEU A 68 -3.69 -6.01 6.62
CA LEU A 68 -2.36 -6.27 7.17
C LEU A 68 -1.51 -7.06 6.18
N LEU A 69 -0.24 -6.68 6.07
CA LEU A 69 0.72 -7.35 5.20
C LEU A 69 0.95 -8.79 5.69
N MET A 70 0.73 -9.76 4.80
CA MET A 70 1.01 -11.17 5.08
C MET A 70 2.28 -11.65 4.38
N LYS A 71 2.45 -11.28 3.11
CA LYS A 71 3.56 -11.77 2.28
C LYS A 71 3.88 -10.82 1.14
N THR A 72 5.15 -10.70 0.79
CA THR A 72 5.63 -10.13 -0.47
C THR A 72 6.38 -11.20 -1.24
N ALA A 73 6.21 -11.29 -2.56
CA ALA A 73 6.93 -12.25 -3.38
C ALA A 73 7.11 -11.75 -4.83
N GLY A 74 8.11 -12.31 -5.52
CA GLY A 74 8.46 -11.91 -6.89
C GLY A 74 9.30 -10.62 -6.92
N ASN A 75 10.12 -10.49 -7.96
CA ASN A 75 11.01 -9.35 -8.14
C ASN A 75 10.41 -8.33 -9.10
N HIS A 76 10.68 -7.05 -8.85
CA HIS A 76 10.36 -5.98 -9.79
C HIS A 76 11.35 -5.99 -10.95
N SER A 77 10.82 -5.96 -12.17
CA SER A 77 11.59 -5.83 -13.42
C SER A 77 11.68 -4.37 -13.89
N HIS A 78 11.30 -3.42 -13.05
CA HIS A 78 11.23 -2.00 -13.35
C HIS A 78 11.60 -1.15 -12.13
N LEU A 79 11.94 0.10 -12.38
CA LEU A 79 12.24 1.07 -11.33
C LEU A 79 10.96 1.50 -10.60
N ARG A 80 11.16 1.98 -9.37
CA ARG A 80 10.14 2.66 -8.57
C ARG A 80 9.73 3.97 -9.25
N GLU A 81 8.44 4.23 -9.37
CA GLU A 81 7.89 5.47 -9.95
C GLU A 81 7.49 6.46 -8.83
N LYS A 82 8.45 6.89 -8.00
CA LYS A 82 8.17 7.70 -6.79
C LYS A 82 7.37 8.97 -7.05
N GLU A 83 7.80 9.79 -8.00
CA GLU A 83 7.14 11.05 -8.32
C GLU A 83 5.67 10.83 -8.70
N LYS A 84 5.40 9.78 -9.48
CA LYS A 84 4.05 9.40 -9.89
C LYS A 84 3.21 8.92 -8.72
N LEU A 85 3.81 8.23 -7.76
CA LEU A 85 3.15 7.83 -6.51
C LEU A 85 2.79 9.06 -5.68
N GLU A 86 3.72 10.00 -5.48
CA GLU A 86 3.50 11.24 -4.73
C GLU A 86 2.35 12.08 -5.34
N VAL A 87 2.33 12.22 -6.67
CA VAL A 87 1.23 12.89 -7.37
C VAL A 87 -0.11 12.21 -7.13
N ARG A 88 -0.14 10.86 -7.09
CA ARG A 88 -1.37 10.11 -6.80
C ARG A 88 -1.82 10.27 -5.35
N GLU A 89 -0.89 10.22 -4.40
CA GLU A 89 -1.18 10.44 -2.99
C GLU A 89 -1.73 11.85 -2.73
N ALA A 90 -1.12 12.87 -3.34
CA ALA A 90 -1.59 14.25 -3.22
C ALA A 90 -3.01 14.41 -3.79
N ARG A 91 -3.28 13.79 -4.97
CA ARG A 91 -4.61 13.78 -5.57
C ARG A 91 -5.63 13.07 -4.68
N ASP A 92 -5.27 11.92 -4.11
CA ASP A 92 -6.14 11.13 -3.24
C ASP A 92 -6.57 11.92 -2.01
N LYS A 93 -5.59 12.55 -1.34
CA LYS A 93 -5.83 13.47 -0.21
C LYS A 93 -6.74 14.63 -0.60
N MET A 94 -6.55 15.22 -1.78
CA MET A 94 -7.38 16.32 -2.26
C MET A 94 -8.83 15.87 -2.53
N ILE A 95 -9.03 14.67 -3.09
CA ILE A 95 -10.36 14.09 -3.30
C ILE A 95 -11.04 13.85 -1.95
N TYR A 96 -10.34 13.25 -0.99
CA TYR A 96 -10.86 13.03 0.35
C TYR A 96 -11.30 14.33 1.02
N LEU A 97 -10.45 15.36 1.00
CA LEU A 97 -10.76 16.68 1.55
C LEU A 97 -11.99 17.31 0.90
N LYS A 98 -12.11 17.20 -0.44
CA LYS A 98 -13.26 17.71 -1.18
C LYS A 98 -14.55 17.01 -0.77
N ILE A 99 -14.54 15.68 -0.68
CA ILE A 99 -15.71 14.91 -0.24
C ILE A 99 -16.08 15.28 1.20
N HIS A 100 -15.11 15.29 2.11
CA HIS A 100 -15.33 15.59 3.52
C HIS A 100 -15.92 16.99 3.73
N PHE A 101 -15.41 18.01 3.02
CA PHE A 101 -15.95 19.37 3.09
C PHE A 101 -17.38 19.47 2.55
N LEU A 102 -17.70 18.71 1.49
CA LEU A 102 -19.06 18.67 0.93
C LEU A 102 -20.05 17.97 1.87
N THR A 103 -19.62 16.93 2.61
CA THR A 103 -20.49 16.22 3.55
C THR A 103 -20.75 17.00 4.84
N LEU A 104 -19.84 17.89 5.24
CA LEU A 104 -20.01 18.71 6.45
C LEU A 104 -20.84 19.99 6.23
N ASN A 105 -21.11 20.36 4.97
CA ASN A 105 -21.83 21.59 4.62
C ASN A 105 -23.18 21.32 3.94
N ILE A 106 -23.83 20.18 4.23
CA ILE A 106 -25.19 19.91 3.75
C ILE A 106 -26.16 20.69 4.67
N PRO A 107 -26.84 21.76 4.18
CA PRO A 107 -27.86 22.43 4.98
C PRO A 107 -29.02 21.45 5.25
N ALA A 108 -29.50 21.45 6.49
CA ALA A 108 -30.61 20.64 6.96
C ALA A 108 -31.92 20.95 6.21
#